data_AF-A0A962H757-F1
#
_entry.id   AF-A0A962H757-F1
#
_cell.length_a   1.000
_cell.length_b   1.000
_cell.length_c   1.000
_cell.angle_alpha   90.00
_cell.angle_beta   90.00
_cell.angle_gamma   90.00
#
_symmetry.space_group_name_H-M   'P 1'
#
loop_
_entity.id
_entity.type
_entity.pdbx_description
1 polymer ?
#
loop_
_entity_poly.entity_id
_entity_poly.type
_entity_poly.pdbx_seq_one_letter_code
_entity_poly.pdbx_strand_id
1 'polypeptide(L)'
;MSAPLPIVAVLIGLAGLTGSAAGAEQAGKICRVIVEDPQSGDHEFTFSVSELTAESTFRLPAQAPENTGAVLCRRANLIPAANDYKVLLAGYPFAIADPRGQVLWLMLDDGQVMVEYPQGALSREEEQQLQNWTNEVQRHFQTSP
;
A
#
# COMPACT_ATOMS: atom_id res chain seq x y z
N MET A 1 -12.09 44.38 -59.10
CA MET A 1 -13.50 43.96 -59.23
C MET A 1 -13.54 42.44 -59.16
N SER A 2 -14.62 41.87 -58.63
CA SER A 2 -14.89 40.44 -58.33
C SER A 2 -14.55 39.97 -56.91
N ALA A 3 -15.56 40.05 -56.04
CA ALA A 3 -15.94 38.99 -55.09
C ALA A 3 -17.07 38.15 -55.76
N PRO A 4 -17.71 37.12 -55.15
CA PRO A 4 -17.39 36.19 -54.04
C PRO A 4 -17.55 34.70 -54.51
N LEU A 5 -17.31 33.65 -53.69
CA LEU A 5 -18.32 32.82 -52.97
C LEU A 5 -17.69 31.45 -52.56
N PRO A 6 -18.33 30.66 -51.67
CA PRO A 6 -17.70 29.78 -50.68
C PRO A 6 -17.74 28.30 -51.11
N ILE A 7 -17.80 27.39 -50.12
CA ILE A 7 -18.21 25.97 -50.17
C ILE A 7 -17.03 25.00 -49.98
N VAL A 8 -16.90 24.43 -48.77
CA VAL A 8 -17.27 23.03 -48.40
C VAL A 8 -16.51 22.71 -47.11
N ALA A 9 -17.26 22.48 -46.02
CA ALA A 9 -16.75 21.80 -44.85
C ALA A 9 -16.51 20.32 -45.18
N VAL A 10 -15.30 19.81 -44.92
CA VAL A 10 -15.04 18.37 -44.84
C VAL A 10 -14.65 18.05 -43.41
N LEU A 11 -15.62 17.55 -42.66
CA LEU A 11 -15.43 16.82 -41.41
C LEU A 11 -14.78 15.48 -41.75
N ILE A 12 -13.47 15.36 -41.56
CA ILE A 12 -12.82 14.04 -41.50
C ILE A 12 -12.95 13.58 -40.06
N GLY A 13 -13.88 12.65 -39.84
CA GLY A 13 -13.99 11.92 -38.58
C GLY A 13 -12.75 11.08 -38.35
N LEU A 14 -11.99 11.38 -37.29
CA LEU A 14 -11.03 10.45 -36.72
C LEU A 14 -11.81 9.39 -35.94
N ALA A 15 -12.08 8.27 -36.62
CA ALA A 15 -12.55 7.05 -35.99
C ALA A 15 -11.39 6.36 -35.25
N GLY A 16 -11.58 6.13 -33.95
CA GLY A 16 -11.18 4.88 -33.31
C GLY A 16 -9.72 4.72 -32.89
N LEU A 17 -9.24 5.55 -31.96
CA LEU A 17 -8.25 5.08 -30.98
C LEU A 17 -8.97 4.22 -29.93
N THR A 18 -9.27 2.96 -30.25
CA THR A 18 -9.56 1.95 -29.23
C THR A 18 -8.26 1.22 -28.91
N GLY A 19 -7.36 1.94 -28.25
CA GLY A 19 -6.31 1.30 -27.46
C GLY A 19 -7.00 0.63 -26.28
N SER A 20 -7.31 -0.65 -26.41
CA SER A 20 -7.73 -1.50 -25.30
C SER A 20 -6.55 -1.65 -24.34
N ALA A 21 -6.34 -0.66 -23.47
CA ALA A 21 -5.63 -0.82 -22.21
C ALA A 21 -6.55 -1.59 -21.25
N ALA A 22 -6.90 -2.82 -21.61
CA ALA A 22 -7.56 -3.76 -20.72
C ALA A 22 -6.45 -4.58 -20.05
N GLY A 23 -6.26 -4.35 -18.75
CA GLY A 23 -5.43 -5.22 -17.92
C GLY A 23 -3.99 -4.76 -17.71
N ALA A 24 -3.76 -3.49 -17.39
CA ALA A 24 -2.84 -3.26 -16.28
C ALA A 24 -3.59 -3.74 -15.04
N GLU A 25 -3.51 -5.05 -14.79
CA GLU A 25 -3.69 -5.62 -13.47
C GLU A 25 -2.98 -4.66 -12.53
N GLN A 26 -3.74 -3.94 -11.71
CA GLN A 26 -3.16 -3.29 -10.56
C GLN A 26 -2.48 -4.45 -9.83
N ALA A 27 -1.15 -4.57 -9.97
CA ALA A 27 -0.30 -5.42 -9.16
C ALA A 27 -0.42 -4.87 -7.74
N GLY A 28 -1.57 -5.16 -7.17
CA GLY A 28 -2.31 -4.28 -6.30
C GLY A 28 -2.20 -4.85 -4.92
N LYS A 29 -1.22 -4.35 -4.18
CA LYS A 29 -1.07 -4.43 -2.72
C LYS A 29 -1.91 -5.56 -2.11
N ILE A 30 -1.49 -6.81 -2.33
CA ILE A 30 -2.15 -7.96 -1.70
C ILE A 30 -1.66 -7.98 -0.27
N CYS A 31 -2.57 -7.81 0.68
CA CYS A 31 -2.24 -7.86 2.10
C CYS A 31 -2.92 -9.05 2.75
N ARG A 32 -2.19 -9.67 3.65
CA ARG A 32 -2.53 -10.95 4.25
C ARG A 32 -2.49 -10.77 5.75
N VAL A 33 -3.28 -11.56 6.43
CA VAL A 33 -3.30 -11.57 7.88
C VAL A 33 -2.55 -12.81 8.34
N ILE A 34 -1.62 -12.61 9.26
CA ILE A 34 -0.86 -13.69 9.89
C ILE A 34 -1.55 -14.01 11.20
N VAL A 35 -1.90 -15.27 11.36
CA VAL A 35 -2.53 -15.81 12.55
C VAL A 35 -1.53 -16.74 13.22
N GLU A 36 -1.09 -16.37 14.41
CA GLU A 36 -0.28 -17.27 15.25
C GLU A 36 -1.21 -18.27 15.92
N ASP A 37 -1.12 -19.54 15.53
CA ASP A 37 -1.71 -20.65 16.27
C ASP A 37 -0.59 -21.51 16.89
N PRO A 38 -0.43 -21.51 18.22
CA PRO A 38 0.62 -22.26 18.91
C PRO A 38 0.48 -23.78 18.77
N GLN A 39 -0.67 -24.30 18.31
CA GLN A 39 -0.92 -25.74 18.14
C GLN A 39 -0.70 -26.22 16.70
N SER A 40 -0.86 -25.35 15.70
CA SER A 40 -0.93 -25.76 14.29
C SER A 40 0.02 -25.01 13.35
N GLY A 41 0.81 -24.06 13.87
CA GLY A 41 1.74 -23.22 13.11
C GLY A 41 1.08 -21.94 12.60
N ASP A 42 1.85 -21.07 11.94
CA ASP A 42 1.35 -19.80 11.42
C ASP A 42 0.43 -20.04 10.21
N HIS A 43 -0.82 -19.59 10.32
CA HIS A 43 -1.77 -19.64 9.19
C HIS A 43 -1.84 -18.28 8.51
N GLU A 44 -1.65 -18.27 7.19
CA GLU A 44 -1.70 -17.05 6.38
C GLU A 44 -3.04 -16.96 5.64
N PHE A 45 -3.86 -15.99 6.01
CA PHE A 45 -5.12 -15.72 5.32
C PHE A 45 -4.95 -14.57 4.34
N THR A 46 -5.24 -14.80 3.06
CA THR A 46 -5.09 -13.79 2.01
C THR A 46 -6.36 -12.97 1.85
N PHE A 47 -6.25 -11.65 1.93
CA PHE A 47 -7.37 -10.74 1.72
C PHE A 47 -7.00 -9.65 0.70
N SER A 48 -7.99 -9.12 -0.02
CA SER A 48 -7.78 -7.93 -0.85
C SER A 48 -8.01 -6.71 0.01
N VAL A 49 -6.94 -6.05 0.42
CA VAL A 49 -7.04 -4.88 1.30
C VAL A 49 -7.16 -3.61 0.47
N SER A 50 -8.30 -3.46 -0.18
CA SER A 50 -8.72 -2.21 -0.82
C SER A 50 -8.98 -1.09 0.21
N GLU A 51 -9.12 -1.45 1.49
CA GLU A 51 -9.59 -0.57 2.57
C GLU A 51 -8.47 0.16 3.34
N LEU A 52 -7.20 -0.28 3.25
CA LEU A 52 -6.07 0.44 3.87
C LEU A 52 -5.90 1.86 3.33
N THR A 53 -6.36 2.08 2.10
CA THR A 53 -6.24 3.35 1.38
C THR A 53 -7.46 4.25 1.51
N ALA A 54 -8.57 3.77 2.10
CA ALA A 54 -9.83 4.51 2.18
C ALA A 54 -10.09 5.09 3.61
N GLU A 55 -9.43 6.22 3.86
CA GLU A 55 -9.97 7.43 4.52
C GLU A 55 -10.48 7.50 5.97
N SER A 56 -10.65 6.47 6.81
CA SER A 56 -10.92 6.81 8.24
C SER A 56 -10.32 5.96 9.34
N THR A 57 -10.26 4.64 9.25
CA THR A 57 -9.53 3.82 10.23
C THR A 57 -9.28 2.44 9.65
N PHE A 58 -8.10 1.85 9.86
CA PHE A 58 -7.90 0.45 9.50
C PHE A 58 -8.82 -0.45 10.34
N ARG A 59 -9.43 -1.42 9.67
CA ARG A 59 -10.20 -2.50 10.28
C ARG A 59 -9.78 -3.80 9.61
N LEU A 60 -9.66 -4.86 10.40
CA LEU A 60 -9.53 -6.18 9.82
C LEU A 60 -10.83 -6.53 9.07
N PRO A 61 -10.74 -7.26 7.95
CA PRO A 61 -11.91 -7.83 7.30
C PRO A 61 -12.72 -8.68 8.28
N ALA A 62 -14.05 -8.71 8.14
CA ALA A 62 -14.92 -9.49 9.03
C ALA A 62 -14.63 -11.01 9.04
N GLN A 63 -13.88 -11.50 8.04
CA GLN A 63 -13.47 -12.90 7.91
C GLN A 63 -12.09 -13.18 8.53
N ALA A 64 -11.39 -12.15 9.00
CA ALA A 64 -10.10 -12.33 9.67
C ALA A 64 -10.31 -13.02 11.03
N PRO A 65 -9.48 -14.01 11.39
CA PRO A 65 -9.59 -14.68 12.69
C PRO A 65 -9.36 -13.73 13.87
N GLU A 66 -10.00 -14.02 15.00
CA GLU A 66 -9.89 -13.20 16.23
C GLU A 66 -8.46 -13.18 16.79
N ASN A 67 -7.68 -14.23 16.55
CA ASN A 67 -6.26 -14.34 16.94
C ASN A 67 -5.29 -13.83 15.87
N THR A 68 -5.69 -12.80 15.13
CA THR A 68 -4.80 -12.12 14.19
C THR A 68 -3.60 -11.51 14.92
N GLY A 69 -2.39 -11.97 14.56
CA GLY A 69 -1.13 -11.52 15.15
C GLY A 69 -0.46 -10.37 14.38
N ALA A 70 -0.59 -10.32 13.05
CA ALA A 70 0.00 -9.25 12.22
C ALA A 70 -0.67 -9.11 10.85
N VAL A 71 -0.34 -8.03 10.15
CA VAL A 71 -0.76 -7.80 8.76
C VAL A 71 0.49 -7.72 7.87
N LEU A 72 0.54 -8.50 6.79
CA LEU A 72 1.65 -8.55 5.83
C LEU A 72 1.18 -8.14 4.43
N CYS A 73 1.72 -7.06 3.87
CA CYS A 73 1.49 -6.69 2.48
C CYS A 73 2.65 -7.10 1.58
N ARG A 74 2.36 -7.66 0.40
CA ARG A 74 3.35 -7.79 -0.68
C ARG A 74 3.31 -6.57 -1.59
N ARG A 75 4.47 -5.95 -1.83
CA ARG A 75 4.61 -4.70 -2.60
C ARG A 75 5.85 -4.73 -3.48
N ALA A 76 6.01 -3.69 -4.32
CA ALA A 76 7.17 -3.56 -5.19
C ALA A 76 8.45 -3.14 -4.46
N ASN A 77 8.31 -2.45 -3.32
CA ASN A 77 9.41 -2.02 -2.45
C ASN A 77 8.96 -2.09 -0.99
N LEU A 78 9.93 -1.92 -0.08
CA LEU A 78 9.73 -1.98 1.36
C LEU A 78 9.27 -0.64 1.97
N ILE A 79 9.12 0.41 1.17
CA ILE A 79 8.76 1.73 1.68
C ILE A 79 7.26 1.75 2.02
N PRO A 80 6.90 2.05 3.27
CA PRO A 80 5.50 2.18 3.65
C PRO A 80 4.80 3.29 2.87
N ALA A 81 3.52 3.07 2.58
CA ALA A 81 2.65 4.09 2.02
C ALA A 81 2.17 5.03 3.14
N ALA A 82 1.70 6.21 2.75
CA ALA A 82 1.29 7.26 3.69
C ALA A 82 0.29 6.80 4.76
N ASN A 83 -0.63 5.87 4.44
CA ASN A 83 -1.67 5.40 5.36
C ASN A 83 -1.35 4.08 6.09
N ASP A 84 -0.16 3.51 5.91
CA ASP A 84 0.17 2.20 6.50
C ASP A 84 0.25 2.23 8.03
N TYR A 85 0.56 3.39 8.62
CA TYR A 85 0.57 3.57 10.07
C TYR A 85 -0.79 3.31 10.73
N LYS A 86 -1.88 3.33 9.95
CA LYS A 86 -3.23 3.01 10.45
C LYS A 86 -3.34 1.57 10.93
N VAL A 87 -2.51 0.65 10.42
CA VAL A 87 -2.43 -0.74 10.91
C VAL A 87 -1.88 -0.76 12.34
N LEU A 88 -0.82 0.02 12.59
CA LEU A 88 -0.21 0.16 13.90
C LEU A 88 -1.19 0.81 14.90
N LEU A 89 -1.93 1.84 14.47
CA LEU A 89 -2.99 2.46 15.28
C LEU A 89 -4.12 1.49 15.66
N ALA A 90 -4.37 0.47 14.83
CA ALA A 90 -5.35 -0.56 15.12
C ALA A 90 -4.82 -1.67 16.03
N GLY A 91 -3.56 -1.57 16.49
CA GLY A 91 -2.94 -2.50 17.43
C GLY A 91 -2.28 -3.71 16.75
N TYR A 92 -2.04 -3.66 15.44
CA TYR A 92 -1.43 -4.77 14.71
C TYR A 92 -0.02 -4.41 14.24
N PRO A 93 0.99 -5.27 14.47
CA PRO A 93 2.24 -5.25 13.74
C PRO A 93 1.99 -5.30 12.23
N PHE A 94 2.82 -4.58 11.47
CA PHE A 94 2.67 -4.45 10.03
C PHE A 94 3.96 -4.81 9.30
N ALA A 95 3.87 -5.73 8.35
CA ALA A 95 4.98 -6.17 7.53
C ALA A 95 4.78 -5.79 6.06
N ILE A 96 5.87 -5.46 5.38
CA ILE A 96 5.92 -5.29 3.93
C ILE A 96 6.96 -6.25 3.38
N ALA A 97 6.57 -7.11 2.45
CA ALA A 97 7.47 -7.97 1.70
C ALA A 97 7.64 -7.47 0.26
N ASP A 98 8.87 -7.43 -0.22
CA ASP A 98 9.20 -7.10 -1.61
C ASP A 98 9.33 -8.37 -2.49
N PRO A 99 9.50 -8.25 -3.82
CA PRO A 99 9.63 -9.41 -4.70
C PRO A 99 10.95 -10.19 -4.52
N ARG A 100 11.93 -9.62 -3.81
CA ARG A 100 13.19 -10.29 -3.45
C ARG A 100 13.05 -11.13 -2.17
N GLY A 101 11.88 -11.08 -1.52
CA GLY A 101 11.62 -11.76 -0.26
C GLY A 101 12.20 -11.04 0.95
N GLN A 102 12.68 -9.80 0.79
CA GLN A 102 13.04 -8.97 1.93
C GLN A 102 11.76 -8.55 2.66
N VAL A 103 11.82 -8.46 3.99
CA VAL A 103 10.69 -8.08 4.83
C VAL A 103 11.08 -6.91 5.71
N LEU A 104 10.24 -5.88 5.72
CA LEU A 104 10.30 -4.78 6.67
C LEU A 104 9.14 -4.93 7.65
N TRP A 105 9.44 -4.94 8.94
CA TRP A 105 8.50 -4.95 10.04
C TRP A 105 8.37 -3.57 10.67
N LEU A 106 7.12 -3.19 10.95
CA LEU A 106 6.72 -2.00 11.66
C LEU A 106 5.94 -2.44 12.90
N MET A 107 6.34 -1.90 14.04
CA MET A 107 5.70 -2.15 15.33
C MET A 107 5.50 -0.82 16.06
N LEU A 108 4.54 -0.80 16.97
CA LEU A 108 4.34 0.31 17.89
C LEU A 108 4.58 -0.23 19.30
N ASP A 109 5.65 0.22 19.94
CA ASP A 109 6.02 -0.17 21.31
C ASP A 109 6.13 1.09 22.17
N ASP A 110 5.35 1.17 23.25
CA ASP A 110 5.28 2.34 24.14
C ASP A 110 5.13 3.69 23.40
N GLY A 111 4.30 3.70 22.34
CA GLY A 111 4.07 4.88 21.50
C GLY A 111 5.23 5.23 20.55
N GLN A 112 6.26 4.41 20.47
CA GLN A 112 7.38 4.54 19.56
C GLN A 112 7.26 3.60 18.37
N VAL A 113 7.49 4.14 17.17
CA VAL A 113 7.51 3.33 15.94
C VAL A 113 8.84 2.61 15.85
N MET A 114 8.80 1.29 15.96
CA MET A 114 9.96 0.43 15.74
C MET A 114 9.95 -0.09 14.31
N VAL A 115 11.13 -0.11 13.69
CA VAL A 115 11.33 -0.55 12.31
C VAL A 115 12.45 -1.57 12.27
N GLU A 116 12.17 -2.74 11.71
CA GLU A 116 13.15 -3.83 11.57
C GLU A 116 13.18 -4.33 10.12
N TYR A 117 14.37 -4.49 9.55
CA TYR A 117 14.56 -5.04 8.22
C TYR A 117 15.98 -5.61 8.08
N PRO A 118 16.22 -6.58 7.16
CA PRO A 118 17.56 -7.12 6.92
C PRO A 118 18.56 -6.06 6.47
N GLN A 119 19.82 -6.20 6.90
CA GLN A 119 20.88 -5.30 6.45
C GLN A 119 21.03 -5.35 4.92
N GLY A 120 21.08 -4.17 4.28
CA GLY A 120 21.20 -4.06 2.82
C GLY A 120 19.90 -4.31 2.05
N ALA A 121 18.77 -4.48 2.74
CA ALA A 121 17.47 -4.60 2.08
C ALA A 121 17.03 -3.31 1.37
N LEU A 122 17.52 -2.15 1.83
CA LEU A 122 17.19 -0.82 1.31
C LEU A 122 18.43 -0.17 0.68
N SER A 123 18.22 0.61 -0.38
CA SER A 123 19.20 1.59 -0.84
C SER A 123 19.30 2.78 0.14
N ARG A 124 20.33 3.62 -0.02
CA ARG A 124 20.48 4.84 0.80
C ARG A 124 19.28 5.78 0.62
N GLU A 125 18.77 5.89 -0.60
CA GLU A 125 17.60 6.72 -0.91
C GLU A 125 16.34 6.16 -0.23
N GLU A 126 16.17 4.85 -0.23
CA GLU A 126 15.07 4.15 0.44
C GLU A 126 15.16 4.29 1.96
N GLU A 127 16.34 4.18 2.56
CA GLU A 127 16.56 4.43 4.00
C GLU A 127 16.14 5.85 4.38
N GLN A 128 16.48 6.85 3.56
CA GLN A 128 16.08 8.23 3.81
C GLN A 128 14.56 8.40 3.70
N GLN A 129 13.91 7.75 2.74
CA GLN A 129 12.45 7.77 2.58
C GLN A 129 11.75 7.12 3.78
N LEU A 130 12.26 5.96 4.23
CA LEU A 130 11.77 5.26 5.40
C LEU A 130 11.93 6.10 6.67
N GLN A 131 13.10 6.71 6.87
CA GLN A 131 13.34 7.59 8.03
C GLN A 131 12.39 8.79 8.03
N ASN A 132 12.16 9.41 6.86
CA ASN A 132 11.22 10.52 6.74
C ASN A 132 9.80 10.09 7.10
N TRP A 133 9.35 8.93 6.60
CA TRP A 133 8.06 8.35 6.92
C TRP A 133 7.93 8.04 8.41
N THR A 134 8.93 7.40 9.03
CA THR A 134 8.93 7.08 10.46
C THR A 134 8.85 8.35 11.31
N ASN A 135 9.58 9.40 10.96
CA ASN A 135 9.51 10.68 11.66
C ASN A 135 8.14 11.37 11.53
N GLU A 136 7.49 11.25 10.37
CA GLU A 136 6.14 11.77 10.17
C GLU A 136 5.12 11.02 11.04
N VAL A 137 5.17 9.70 11.00
CA VAL A 137 4.26 8.84 11.77
C VAL A 137 4.51 8.97 13.28
N GLN A 138 5.76 9.05 13.72
CA GLN A 138 6.09 9.24 15.13
C GLN A 138 5.48 10.54 15.68
N ARG A 139 5.47 11.61 14.88
CA ARG A 139 4.79 12.86 15.26
C ARG A 139 3.29 12.66 15.39
N HIS A 140 2.65 11.91 14.49
CA HIS A 140 1.22 11.59 14.60
C HIS A 140 0.88 10.90 15.92
N PHE A 141 1.69 9.94 16.36
CA PHE A 141 1.50 9.25 17.65
C PHE A 141 1.76 10.15 18.87
N GLN A 142 2.70 11.09 18.77
CA GLN A 142 3.00 12.01 19.88
C GLN A 142 1.95 13.13 20.04
N THR A 143 1.23 13.49 18.98
CA THR A 143 0.25 14.60 19.02
C THR A 143 -1.19 14.14 19.14
N SER A 144 -1.46 12.83 19.03
CA SER A 144 -2.80 12.25 19.12
C SER A 144 -2.93 11.54 20.47
N PRO A 145 -3.57 12.17 21.49
CA PRO A 145 -3.75 11.57 22.82
C PRO A 145 -4.76 10.41 22.83
#